data_AF-A0A401QD57-F1
#
_entry.id   AF-A0A401QD57-F1
#
_cell.length_a   1.000
_cell.length_b   1.000
_cell.length_c   1.000
_cell.angle_alpha   90.00
_cell.angle_beta   90.00
_cell.angle_gamma   90.00
#
_symmetry.space_group_name_H-M   'P 1'
#
loop_
_entity.id
_entity.type
_entity.pdbx_description
1 polymer ?
#
loop_
_entity_poly.entity_id
_entity_poly.type
_entity_poly.pdbx_seq_one_letter_code
_entity_poly.pdbx_strand_id
1 'polypeptide(L)'
;ESKMTSLAFQLKRLALPQNDLSLLSRKEAPSLLFDCKEAAAIDRDTFFAIGCTGLEELIGIDPSFEEFQSTLFSQASKDLERSVQTKEVNAQLNKNILVFLTRLSPYFMLKPAQKCIEWLIHRFHIHLYNQDNLIGCVLPYHETKVFVRAIQLLQISDPTHRWHWLEPIQVDIVQTM
;
A
#
# COMPACT_ATOMS: atom_id res chain seq x y z
N GLU A 1 15.55 -5.16 28.77
CA GLU A 1 14.16 -5.05 28.28
C GLU A 1 13.43 -3.93 28.99
N SER A 2 13.02 -2.89 28.26
CA SER A 2 12.14 -1.85 28.78
C SER A 2 10.71 -2.40 28.74
N LYS A 3 10.14 -2.76 29.90
CA LYS A 3 8.74 -3.20 30.00
C LYS A 3 7.84 -2.01 29.64
N MET A 4 7.20 -2.05 28.48
CA MET A 4 6.17 -1.07 28.12
C MET A 4 5.07 -1.08 29.18
N THR A 5 4.64 0.10 29.63
CA THR A 5 3.58 0.27 30.61
C THR A 5 2.19 0.17 29.97
N SER A 6 1.17 -0.17 30.76
CA SER A 6 -0.23 -0.19 30.31
C SER A 6 -0.66 1.12 29.61
N LEU A 7 -0.17 2.26 30.10
CA LEU A 7 -0.38 3.57 29.50
C LEU A 7 0.31 3.72 28.14
N ALA A 8 1.54 3.23 27.99
CA ALA A 8 2.24 3.23 26.71
C ALA A 8 1.47 2.41 25.65
N PHE A 9 0.86 1.28 26.06
CA PHE A 9 -0.01 0.48 25.19
C PHE A 9 -1.28 1.24 24.79
N GLN A 10 -1.91 1.95 25.74
CA GLN A 10 -3.08 2.79 25.46
C GLN A 10 -2.76 3.94 24.50
N LEU A 11 -1.62 4.62 24.68
CA LEU A 11 -1.17 5.69 23.79
C LEU A 11 -0.85 5.18 22.38
N LYS A 12 -0.17 4.02 22.27
CA LYS A 12 0.11 3.38 20.98
C LYS A 12 -1.17 3.04 20.23
N ARG A 13 -2.21 2.53 20.92
CA ARG A 13 -3.51 2.22 20.32
C ARG A 13 -4.29 3.45 19.85
N LEU A 14 -4.05 4.61 20.45
CA LEU A 14 -4.68 5.88 20.07
C LEU A 14 -3.91 6.62 18.99
N ALA A 15 -2.67 6.21 18.69
CA ALA A 15 -1.89 6.80 17.61
C ALA A 15 -2.57 6.54 16.27
N LEU A 16 -2.95 7.62 15.57
CA LEU A 16 -3.47 7.55 14.22
C LEU A 16 -2.32 7.31 13.22
N PRO A 17 -2.55 6.64 12.08
CA PRO A 17 -1.54 6.44 11.03
C PRO A 17 -0.91 7.74 10.52
N GLN A 18 -1.63 8.85 10.69
CA GLN A 18 -1.19 10.21 10.32
C GLN A 18 0.01 10.70 11.16
N ASN A 19 0.21 10.12 12.35
CA ASN A 19 1.34 10.43 13.23
C ASN A 19 2.54 9.50 12.99
N ASP A 20 2.50 8.64 11.97
CA ASP A 20 3.61 7.76 11.65
C ASP A 20 4.79 8.58 11.12
N LEU A 21 5.86 8.68 11.92
CA LEU A 21 7.08 9.41 11.60
C LEU A 21 7.78 8.87 10.34
N SER A 22 7.49 7.62 9.93
CA SER A 22 8.01 7.07 8.67
C SER A 22 7.52 7.84 7.45
N LEU A 23 6.33 8.45 7.49
CA LEU A 23 5.81 9.32 6.43
C LEU A 23 6.64 10.60 6.24
N LEU A 24 7.43 11.00 7.25
CA LEU A 24 8.31 12.16 7.21
C LEU A 24 9.77 11.80 6.89
N SER A 25 10.11 10.51 6.89
CA SER A 25 11.47 10.04 6.65
C SER A 25 11.79 10.05 5.16
N ARG A 26 12.64 10.97 4.74
CA ARG A 26 13.06 11.10 3.32
C ARG A 26 14.12 10.08 2.88
N LYS A 27 14.54 9.17 3.77
CA LYS A 27 15.66 8.25 3.50
C LYS A 27 15.21 6.93 2.88
N GLU A 28 13.98 6.51 3.14
CA GLU A 28 13.41 5.24 2.69
C GLU A 28 11.93 5.44 2.39
N ALA A 29 11.44 4.86 1.29
CA ALA A 29 10.03 4.90 0.93
C ALA A 29 9.51 3.47 0.69
N PRO A 30 8.28 3.14 1.12
CA PRO A 30 7.68 1.83 0.89
C PRO A 30 7.44 1.62 -0.60
N SER A 31 7.88 0.49 -1.15
CA SER A 31 7.74 0.19 -2.57
C SER A 31 7.58 -1.30 -2.81
N LEU A 32 6.70 -1.66 -3.75
CA LEU A 32 6.52 -3.03 -4.20
C LEU A 32 7.53 -3.36 -5.32
N LEU A 33 7.80 -2.38 -6.19
CA LEU A 33 8.60 -2.55 -7.40
C LEU A 33 10.09 -2.25 -7.21
N PHE A 34 10.43 -1.29 -6.35
CA PHE A 34 11.79 -0.77 -6.18
C PHE A 34 12.33 -1.09 -4.78
N ASP A 35 13.63 -1.00 -4.60
CA ASP A 35 14.20 -1.05 -3.25
C ASP A 35 13.90 0.26 -2.52
N CYS A 36 13.74 0.21 -1.18
CA CYS A 36 13.27 1.36 -0.40
C CYS A 36 14.10 2.64 -0.57
N LYS A 37 15.40 2.51 -0.84
CA LYS A 37 16.31 3.64 -1.10
C LYS A 37 16.13 4.22 -2.51
N GLU A 38 15.90 3.37 -3.50
CA GLU A 38 15.62 3.79 -4.88
C GLU A 38 14.27 4.50 -4.93
N ALA A 39 13.25 3.90 -4.29
CA ALA A 39 11.92 4.48 -4.19
C ALA A 39 11.93 5.88 -3.55
N ALA A 40 12.77 6.10 -2.53
CA ALA A 40 12.91 7.41 -1.88
C ALA A 40 13.47 8.51 -2.80
N ALA A 41 14.18 8.14 -3.87
CA ALA A 41 14.72 9.06 -4.87
C ALA A 41 13.74 9.35 -6.02
N ILE A 42 12.69 8.53 -6.18
CA ILE A 42 11.68 8.70 -7.21
C ILE A 42 10.66 9.74 -6.77
N ASP A 43 10.36 10.69 -7.67
CA ASP A 43 9.39 11.75 -7.40
C ASP A 43 7.95 11.30 -7.70
N ARG A 44 7.01 12.09 -7.19
CA ARG A 44 5.57 11.83 -7.30
C ARG A 44 5.09 11.78 -8.76
N ASP A 45 5.62 12.63 -9.64
CA ASP A 45 5.21 12.67 -11.04
C ASP A 45 5.64 11.40 -11.77
N THR A 46 6.83 10.88 -11.44
CA THR A 46 7.30 9.59 -11.96
C THR A 46 6.45 8.42 -11.48
N PHE A 47 6.12 8.32 -10.19
CA PHE A 47 5.20 7.27 -9.70
C PHE A 47 3.81 7.36 -10.34
N PHE A 48 3.31 8.58 -10.56
CA PHE A 48 2.04 8.79 -11.24
C PHE A 48 2.09 8.27 -12.68
N ALA A 49 3.14 8.62 -13.45
CA ALA A 49 3.30 8.15 -14.82
C ALA A 49 3.41 6.61 -14.91
N ILE A 50 4.12 5.99 -13.97
CA ILE A 50 4.20 4.52 -13.85
C ILE A 50 2.80 3.93 -13.62
N GLY A 51 2.04 4.50 -12.68
CA GLY A 51 0.68 4.06 -12.37
C GLY A 51 -0.28 4.19 -13.55
N CYS A 52 -0.27 5.32 -14.26
CA CYS A 52 -1.10 5.55 -15.44
C CYS A 52 -0.75 4.58 -16.58
N THR A 53 0.54 4.34 -16.82
CA THR A 53 0.99 3.35 -17.82
C THR A 53 0.48 1.95 -17.47
N GLY A 54 0.56 1.56 -16.19
CA GLY A 54 0.02 0.29 -15.72
C GLY A 54 -1.50 0.19 -15.93
N LEU A 55 -2.22 1.27 -15.68
CA LEU A 55 -3.67 1.30 -15.86
C LEU A 55 -4.06 1.19 -17.33
N GLU A 56 -3.38 1.90 -18.24
CA GLU A 56 -3.62 1.81 -19.69
C GLU A 56 -3.40 0.38 -20.21
N GLU A 57 -2.32 -0.28 -19.77
CA GLU A 57 -2.06 -1.69 -20.08
C GLU A 57 -3.17 -2.61 -19.53
N LEU A 58 -3.65 -2.38 -18.29
CA LEU A 58 -4.76 -3.14 -17.71
C LEU A 58 -6.08 -2.92 -18.46
N ILE A 59 -6.38 -1.70 -18.90
CA ILE A 59 -7.58 -1.39 -19.68
C ILE A 59 -7.59 -2.14 -21.01
N GLY A 60 -6.41 -2.32 -21.62
CA GLY A 60 -6.25 -3.16 -22.81
C GLY A 60 -6.58 -4.65 -22.57
N ILE A 61 -6.53 -5.12 -21.32
CA ILE A 61 -6.86 -6.50 -20.91
C ILE A 61 -8.33 -6.58 -20.45
N ASP A 62 -8.76 -5.63 -19.62
CA ASP A 62 -10.08 -5.55 -19.03
C ASP A 62 -10.54 -4.08 -19.01
N PRO A 63 -11.43 -3.69 -19.95
CA PRO A 63 -11.90 -2.30 -20.08
C PRO A 63 -12.58 -1.75 -18.83
N SER A 64 -13.01 -2.61 -17.91
CA SER A 64 -13.66 -2.17 -16.69
C SER A 64 -12.74 -1.37 -15.74
N PHE A 65 -11.43 -1.35 -15.99
CA PHE A 65 -10.50 -0.47 -15.29
C PHE A 65 -10.58 1.01 -15.71
N GLU A 66 -11.29 1.34 -16.80
CA GLU A 66 -11.43 2.72 -17.28
C GLU A 66 -12.09 3.65 -16.25
N GLU A 67 -12.99 3.11 -15.40
CA GLU A 67 -13.67 3.87 -14.34
C GLU A 67 -12.69 4.52 -13.35
N PHE A 68 -11.47 3.99 -13.22
CA PHE A 68 -10.48 4.49 -12.27
C PHE A 68 -9.58 5.60 -12.83
N GLN A 69 -9.58 5.82 -14.16
CA GLN A 69 -8.79 6.88 -14.79
C GLN A 69 -9.20 8.26 -14.28
N SER A 70 -10.51 8.51 -14.20
CA SER A 70 -11.05 9.80 -13.74
C SER A 70 -11.02 9.96 -12.22
N THR A 71 -10.67 8.90 -11.48
CA THR A 71 -10.65 8.90 -10.01
C THR A 71 -9.23 8.69 -9.47
N LEU A 72 -8.82 7.45 -9.21
CA LEU A 72 -7.54 7.10 -8.58
C LEU A 72 -6.31 7.49 -9.39
N PHE A 73 -6.45 7.60 -10.72
CA PHE A 73 -5.36 7.89 -11.65
C PHE A 73 -5.55 9.22 -12.39
N SER A 74 -6.36 10.12 -11.82
CA SER A 74 -6.58 11.46 -12.38
C SER A 74 -5.45 12.42 -11.97
N GLN A 75 -5.24 13.49 -12.74
CA GLN A 75 -4.29 14.53 -12.34
C GLN A 75 -4.62 15.13 -10.97
N ALA A 76 -5.91 15.29 -10.65
CA ALA A 76 -6.37 15.81 -9.35
C ALA A 76 -5.99 14.90 -8.18
N SER A 77 -5.91 13.59 -8.41
CA SER A 77 -5.53 12.62 -7.37
C SER A 77 -4.11 12.83 -6.85
N LYS A 78 -3.22 13.41 -7.68
CA LYS A 78 -1.83 13.70 -7.30
C LYS A 78 -1.74 14.68 -6.16
N ASP A 79 -2.71 15.59 -6.02
CA ASP A 79 -2.71 16.63 -4.99
C ASP A 79 -3.59 16.27 -3.78
N LEU A 80 -4.27 15.11 -3.82
CA LEU A 80 -5.08 14.62 -2.71
C LEU A 80 -4.24 14.15 -1.53
N GLU A 81 -4.05 15.01 -0.54
CA GLU A 81 -3.32 14.67 0.68
C GLU A 81 -4.26 14.08 1.73
N ARG A 82 -4.15 12.77 1.98
CA ARG A 82 -5.13 11.99 2.73
C ARG A 82 -5.25 12.40 4.20
N SER A 83 -4.13 12.82 4.79
CA SER A 83 -4.03 13.24 6.19
C SER A 83 -4.86 14.51 6.49
N VAL A 84 -5.09 15.36 5.49
CA VAL A 84 -5.82 16.63 5.65
C VAL A 84 -7.26 16.58 5.12
N GLN A 85 -7.70 15.46 4.56
CA GLN A 85 -9.09 15.30 4.07
C GLN A 85 -10.09 15.00 5.19
N THR A 86 -11.36 15.30 4.92
CA THR A 86 -12.46 14.94 5.83
C THR A 86 -12.64 13.43 5.92
N LYS A 87 -13.32 12.97 6.98
CA LYS A 87 -13.61 11.54 7.19
C LYS A 87 -14.47 10.97 6.05
N GLU A 88 -15.41 11.76 5.56
CA GLU A 88 -16.34 11.39 4.49
C GLU A 88 -15.61 11.20 3.16
N VAL A 89 -14.70 12.11 2.82
CA VAL A 89 -13.85 12.00 1.61
C VAL A 89 -12.94 10.77 1.72
N ASN A 90 -12.30 10.56 2.87
CA ASN A 90 -11.46 9.40 3.11
C ASN A 90 -12.25 8.07 3.06
N ALA A 91 -13.51 8.06 3.50
CA ALA A 91 -14.38 6.90 3.39
C ALA A 91 -14.76 6.60 1.92
N GLN A 92 -14.99 7.62 1.10
CA GLN A 92 -15.25 7.44 -0.32
C GLN A 92 -14.01 6.94 -1.07
N LEU A 93 -12.83 7.49 -0.76
CA LEU A 93 -11.55 7.00 -1.27
C LEU A 93 -11.34 5.53 -0.90
N ASN A 94 -11.61 5.14 0.35
CA ASN A 94 -11.53 3.76 0.82
C ASN A 94 -12.40 2.80 0.01
N LYS A 95 -13.64 3.18 -0.27
CA LYS A 95 -14.56 2.38 -1.10
C LYS A 95 -14.02 2.21 -2.51
N ASN A 96 -13.52 3.28 -3.11
CA ASN A 96 -12.96 3.24 -4.47
C ASN A 96 -11.72 2.33 -4.54
N ILE A 97 -10.82 2.45 -3.56
CA ILE A 97 -9.64 1.58 -3.43
C ILE A 97 -10.02 0.12 -3.22
N LEU A 98 -11.05 -0.16 -2.40
CA LEU A 98 -11.56 -1.52 -2.22
C LEU A 98 -12.02 -2.12 -3.56
N VAL A 99 -12.88 -1.42 -4.29
CA VAL A 99 -13.40 -1.88 -5.59
C VAL A 99 -12.25 -2.11 -6.57
N PHE A 100 -11.30 -1.17 -6.64
CA PHE A 100 -10.12 -1.31 -7.50
C PHE A 100 -9.28 -2.55 -7.14
N LEU A 101 -8.92 -2.74 -5.87
CA LEU A 101 -8.09 -3.85 -5.43
C LEU A 101 -8.79 -5.21 -5.60
N THR A 102 -10.10 -5.28 -5.37
CA THR A 102 -10.88 -6.49 -5.65
C THR A 102 -10.86 -6.84 -7.14
N ARG A 103 -11.00 -5.83 -8.01
CA ARG A 103 -10.95 -6.03 -9.47
C ARG A 103 -9.54 -6.36 -9.97
N LEU A 104 -8.52 -5.77 -9.36
CA LEU A 104 -7.11 -5.99 -9.71
C LEU A 104 -6.58 -7.35 -9.27
N SER A 105 -7.13 -7.94 -8.20
CA SER A 105 -6.63 -9.19 -7.61
C SER A 105 -6.33 -10.30 -8.63
N PRO A 106 -7.21 -10.67 -9.58
CA PRO A 106 -6.93 -11.72 -10.57
C PRO A 106 -5.72 -11.44 -11.47
N TYR A 107 -5.34 -10.17 -11.61
CA TYR A 107 -4.27 -9.68 -12.46
C TYR A 107 -2.98 -9.33 -11.70
N PHE A 108 -2.93 -9.53 -10.37
CA PHE A 108 -1.83 -9.06 -9.51
C PHE A 108 -0.42 -9.51 -9.96
N MET A 109 -0.32 -10.68 -10.58
CA MET A 109 0.97 -11.20 -11.10
C MET A 109 1.45 -10.48 -12.37
N LEU A 110 0.60 -9.70 -13.02
CA LEU A 110 0.98 -8.90 -14.17
C LEU A 110 1.72 -7.64 -13.72
N LYS A 111 2.82 -7.31 -14.40
CA LYS A 111 3.54 -6.04 -14.20
C LYS A 111 2.63 -4.80 -14.19
N PRO A 112 1.65 -4.63 -15.11
CA PRO A 112 0.77 -3.46 -15.06
C PRO A 112 -0.05 -3.34 -13.77
N ALA A 113 -0.50 -4.45 -13.19
CA ALA A 113 -1.18 -4.45 -11.90
C ALA A 113 -0.27 -3.97 -10.76
N GLN A 114 0.99 -4.39 -10.76
CA GLN A 114 1.97 -3.97 -9.76
C GLN A 114 2.33 -2.48 -9.89
N LYS A 115 2.43 -1.96 -11.12
CA LYS A 115 2.59 -0.51 -11.39
C LYS A 115 1.43 0.31 -10.80
N CYS A 116 0.19 -0.17 -10.95
CA CYS A 116 -0.96 0.48 -10.35
C CYS A 116 -0.90 0.48 -8.82
N ILE A 117 -0.58 -0.66 -8.20
CA ILE A 117 -0.44 -0.76 -6.74
C ILE A 117 0.66 0.17 -6.23
N GLU A 118 1.79 0.27 -6.94
CA GLU A 118 2.90 1.18 -6.61
C GLU A 118 2.40 2.62 -6.46
N TRP A 119 1.62 3.12 -7.44
CA TRP A 119 1.02 4.45 -7.33
C TRP A 119 0.11 4.59 -6.09
N LEU A 120 -0.72 3.59 -5.80
CA LEU A 120 -1.61 3.66 -4.65
C LEU A 120 -0.87 3.62 -3.30
N ILE A 121 0.27 2.91 -3.23
CA ILE A 121 1.15 2.88 -2.05
C ILE A 121 1.71 4.28 -1.79
N HIS A 122 2.25 4.93 -2.81
CA HIS A 122 2.89 6.24 -2.66
C HIS A 122 1.89 7.39 -2.50
N ARG A 123 0.74 7.35 -3.19
CA ARG A 123 -0.21 8.46 -3.13
C ARG A 123 -1.21 8.36 -1.99
N PHE A 124 -1.78 7.17 -1.77
CA PHE A 124 -2.90 6.99 -0.83
C PHE A 124 -2.50 6.20 0.41
N HIS A 125 -1.23 5.78 0.50
CA HIS A 125 -0.66 5.00 1.60
C HIS A 125 -1.52 3.78 1.95
N ILE A 126 -1.92 3.01 0.92
CA ILE A 126 -2.83 1.86 1.11
C ILE A 126 -2.28 0.78 2.04
N HIS A 127 -0.95 0.68 2.15
CA HIS A 127 -0.26 -0.20 3.10
C HIS A 127 -0.44 0.23 4.57
N LEU A 128 -0.90 1.46 4.84
CA LEU A 128 -1.25 1.94 6.18
C LEU A 128 -2.76 1.95 6.39
N TYR A 129 -3.50 2.53 5.44
CA TYR A 129 -4.93 2.82 5.61
C TYR A 129 -5.87 1.72 5.09
N ASN A 130 -5.39 0.82 4.23
CA ASN A 130 -6.19 -0.16 3.50
C ASN A 130 -5.60 -1.57 3.56
N GLN A 131 -4.94 -1.91 4.67
CA GLN A 131 -4.19 -3.17 4.85
C GLN A 131 -5.05 -4.40 4.55
N ASP A 132 -6.29 -4.41 5.03
CA ASP A 132 -7.25 -5.49 4.81
C ASP A 132 -7.52 -5.75 3.32
N ASN A 133 -7.71 -4.68 2.57
CA ASN A 133 -8.02 -4.75 1.14
C ASN A 133 -6.78 -5.16 0.35
N LEU A 134 -5.60 -4.65 0.74
CA LEU A 134 -4.33 -4.99 0.12
C LEU A 134 -4.00 -6.48 0.35
N ILE A 135 -4.10 -6.96 1.59
CA ILE A 135 -3.93 -8.39 1.90
C ILE A 135 -4.94 -9.22 1.11
N GLY A 136 -6.23 -8.86 1.13
CA GLY A 136 -7.25 -9.58 0.35
C GLY A 136 -6.93 -9.67 -1.14
N CYS A 137 -6.33 -8.62 -1.71
CA CYS A 137 -5.90 -8.60 -3.11
C CYS A 137 -4.74 -9.57 -3.40
N VAL A 138 -3.77 -9.68 -2.49
CA VAL A 138 -2.52 -10.42 -2.74
C VAL A 138 -2.51 -11.83 -2.16
N LEU A 139 -3.39 -12.14 -1.20
CA LEU A 139 -3.47 -13.43 -0.50
C LEU A 139 -3.60 -14.66 -1.42
N PRO A 140 -4.32 -14.61 -2.56
CA PRO A 140 -4.34 -15.72 -3.51
C PRO A 140 -2.94 -16.12 -4.04
N TYR A 141 -1.94 -15.25 -3.91
CA TYR A 141 -0.59 -15.41 -4.43
C TYR A 141 0.45 -15.63 -3.32
N HIS A 142 0.04 -16.15 -2.16
CA HIS A 142 0.88 -16.32 -0.96
C HIS A 142 2.17 -17.13 -1.15
N GLU A 143 2.26 -17.97 -2.19
CA GLU A 143 3.46 -18.75 -2.51
C GLU A 143 4.51 -17.97 -3.34
N THR A 144 4.25 -16.69 -3.64
CA THR A 144 5.09 -15.90 -4.56
C THR A 144 6.00 -14.92 -3.81
N LYS A 145 7.14 -14.58 -4.42
CA LYS A 145 8.04 -13.55 -3.87
C LYS A 145 7.40 -12.16 -3.80
N VAL A 146 6.51 -11.85 -4.75
CA VAL A 146 5.82 -10.56 -4.78
C VAL A 146 4.81 -10.44 -3.63
N PHE A 147 4.22 -11.56 -3.18
CA PHE A 147 3.43 -11.57 -1.95
C PHE A 147 4.28 -11.21 -0.73
N VAL A 148 5.45 -11.83 -0.57
CA VAL A 148 6.38 -11.49 0.53
C VAL A 148 6.70 -9.99 0.53
N ARG A 149 7.04 -9.42 -0.64
CA ARG A 149 7.25 -7.98 -0.78
C ARG A 149 6.02 -7.15 -0.38
N ALA A 150 4.82 -7.56 -0.78
CA ALA A 150 3.60 -6.85 -0.39
C ALA A 150 3.35 -6.90 1.13
N ILE A 151 3.63 -8.02 1.79
CA ILE A 151 3.49 -8.14 3.25
C ILE A 151 4.56 -7.31 3.97
N GLN A 152 5.79 -7.22 3.45
CA GLN A 152 6.87 -6.38 4.02
C GLN A 152 6.51 -4.87 4.06
N LEU A 153 5.53 -4.42 3.28
CA LEU A 153 5.04 -3.04 3.33
C LEU A 153 4.19 -2.72 4.56
N LEU A 154 3.68 -3.74 5.25
CA LEU A 154 2.68 -3.58 6.30
C LEU A 154 3.33 -3.47 7.68
N GLN A 155 2.76 -2.62 8.56
CA GLN A 155 3.19 -2.49 9.95
C GLN A 155 2.40 -3.46 10.85
N ILE A 156 2.81 -4.73 10.89
CA ILE A 156 2.07 -5.83 11.57
C ILE A 156 2.80 -6.43 12.79
N SER A 157 3.85 -5.80 13.28
CA SER A 157 4.65 -6.29 14.42
C SER A 157 3.93 -6.24 15.77
N ASP A 158 2.73 -5.63 15.84
CA ASP A 158 1.94 -5.64 17.06
C ASP A 158 1.20 -6.99 17.21
N PRO A 159 1.39 -7.74 18.32
CA PRO A 159 0.74 -9.03 18.52
C PRO A 159 -0.78 -8.98 18.54
N THR A 160 -1.37 -7.81 18.78
CA THR A 160 -2.83 -7.62 18.73
C THR A 160 -3.36 -7.29 17.34
N HIS A 161 -2.48 -7.06 16.38
CA HIS A 161 -2.85 -6.79 15.00
C HIS A 161 -3.47 -8.03 14.36
N ARG A 162 -4.59 -7.87 13.65
CA ARG A 162 -5.33 -9.00 13.04
C ARG A 162 -4.45 -9.87 12.13
N TRP A 163 -3.52 -9.23 11.44
CA TRP A 163 -2.62 -9.84 10.48
C TRP A 163 -1.25 -10.20 11.05
N HIS A 164 -1.07 -10.13 12.38
CA HIS A 164 0.21 -10.43 13.02
C HIS A 164 0.74 -11.83 12.70
N TRP A 165 -0.14 -12.80 12.42
CA TRP A 165 0.25 -14.14 12.00
C TRP A 165 1.10 -14.17 10.70
N LEU A 166 1.10 -13.09 9.91
CA LEU A 166 1.94 -12.92 8.72
C LEU A 166 3.33 -12.31 9.03
N GLU A 167 3.58 -11.82 10.25
CA GLU A 167 4.85 -11.20 10.64
C GLU A 167 6.08 -12.09 10.34
N PRO A 168 6.06 -13.43 10.59
CA PRO A 168 7.21 -14.28 10.30
C PRO A 168 7.64 -14.27 8.83
N ILE A 169 6.74 -13.91 7.91
CA ILE A 169 6.99 -13.86 6.46
C ILE A 169 7.72 -12.56 6.08
N GLN A 170 7.67 -11.52 6.91
CA GLN A 170 8.37 -10.26 6.65
C GLN A 170 9.90 -10.39 6.77
N VAL A 171 10.39 -11.42 7.46
CA VAL A 171 11.81 -11.69 7.63
C VAL A 171 12.33 -12.40 6.39
N ASP A 172 13.34 -11.80 5.74
CA ASP A 172 13.93 -12.32 4.50
C ASP A 172 14.29 -13.81 4.60
N ILE A 173 13.68 -14.63 3.73
CA ILE A 173 14.06 -16.04 3.50
C ILE A 173 15.51 -16.16 2.98
N VAL A 174 16.19 -15.04 2.67
CA VAL A 174 17.56 -15.00 2.14
C VAL A 174 18.65 -15.20 3.22
N GLN A 175 18.32 -15.20 4.52
CA GLN A 175 19.31 -15.39 5.60
C GLN A 175 19.26 -16.75 6.32
N THR A 176 18.45 -17.71 5.86
CA THR A 176 18.30 -19.02 6.55
C THR A 176 18.60 -20.24 5.67
N MET A 177 19.49 -20.10 4.68
CA MET A 177 20.14 -21.24 4.01
C MET A 177 21.65 -21.04 3.95
#